data_AF-A0A7V3WET1-F1
#
_entry.id   AF-A0A7V3WET1-F1
#
_cell.length_a   1.000
_cell.length_b   1.000
_cell.length_c   1.000
_cell.angle_alpha   90.00
_cell.angle_beta   90.00
_cell.angle_gamma   90.00
#
_symmetry.space_group_name_H-M   'P 1'
#
loop_
_entity.id
_entity.type
_entity.pdbx_description
1 polymer ?
#
loop_
_entity_poly.entity_id
_entity_poly.type
_entity_poly.pdbx_seq_one_letter_code
_entity_poly.pdbx_strand_id
1 'polypeptide(L)' 'MLRFAAEENFNADILRGLLRRKPDLDIVRVQDVGLSGADDRAGLEWAAGVVSWLQPPFSQADAGYIVA' A
#
# COMPACT_ATOMS: atom_id res chain seq x y z
N MET A 1 -11.22 -9.54 -3.61
CA MET A 1 -11.26 -8.06 -3.78
C MET A 1 -9.86 -7.61 -4.06
N LEU A 2 -9.70 -6.66 -4.98
CA LEU A 2 -8.39 -6.09 -5.31
C LEU A 2 -8.06 -4.98 -4.31
N ARG A 3 -6.86 -5.02 -3.73
CA ARG A 3 -6.38 -3.98 -2.82
C ARG A 3 -5.36 -3.11 -3.51
N PHE A 4 -5.30 -1.84 -3.14
CA PHE A 4 -4.33 -0.88 -3.69
C PHE A 4 -3.38 -0.36 -2.62
N ALA A 5 -2.12 -0.18 -3.00
CA ALA A 5 -1.11 0.48 -2.19
C ALA A 5 -0.85 1.86 -2.80
N ALA A 6 -1.00 2.91 -1.99
CA ALA A 6 -0.62 4.27 -2.37
C ALA A 6 0.77 4.59 -1.80
N GLU A 7 1.70 4.89 -2.70
CA GLU A 7 3.07 5.30 -2.37
C GLU A 7 3.09 6.70 -1.71
N GLU A 8 4.18 7.06 -1.04
CA GLU A 8 4.28 8.33 -0.31
C GLU A 8 4.25 9.58 -1.20
N ASN A 9 4.69 9.46 -2.44
CA ASN A 9 4.68 10.50 -3.46
C ASN A 9 3.36 10.56 -4.26
N PHE A 10 2.40 9.66 -4.00
CA PHE A 10 1.14 9.62 -4.71
C PHE A 10 0.30 10.89 -4.46
N ASN A 11 -0.32 11.42 -5.51
CA ASN A 11 -1.08 12.66 -5.41
C ASN A 11 -2.36 12.47 -4.54
N ALA A 12 -2.39 13.18 -3.40
CA ALA A 12 -3.49 13.10 -2.44
C ALA A 12 -4.86 13.56 -3.00
N ASP A 13 -4.90 14.41 -4.03
CA ASP A 13 -6.16 14.82 -4.67
C ASP A 13 -6.75 13.72 -5.55
N ILE A 14 -5.90 12.89 -6.16
CA ILE A 14 -6.35 11.67 -6.85
C ILE A 14 -6.91 10.69 -5.84
N LEU A 15 -6.20 10.43 -4.74
CA LEU A 15 -6.67 9.54 -3.66
C LEU A 15 -8.03 10.00 -3.12
N ARG A 16 -8.18 11.30 -2.81
CA ARG A 16 -9.47 11.87 -2.40
C ARG A 16 -10.55 11.73 -3.47
N GLY A 17 -10.22 11.96 -4.73
CA GLY A 17 -11.13 11.81 -5.85
C GLY A 17 -11.64 10.38 -6.02
N LEU A 18 -10.76 9.39 -5.85
CA LEU A 18 -11.09 7.97 -5.88
C LEU A 18 -12.03 7.61 -4.73
N LEU A 19 -11.69 7.97 -3.49
CA LEU A 19 -12.51 7.67 -2.31
C LEU A 19 -13.88 8.37 -2.34
N ARG A 20 -14.00 9.56 -2.95
CA ARG A 20 -15.30 10.22 -3.16
C ARG A 20 -16.18 9.47 -4.16
N ARG A 21 -15.59 8.89 -5.20
CA ARG A 21 -16.33 8.13 -6.24
C ARG A 21 -16.62 6.70 -5.84
N LYS A 22 -15.73 6.08 -5.08
CA LYS A 22 -15.82 4.71 -4.60
C LYS A 22 -15.38 4.64 -3.13
N PRO A 23 -16.29 4.93 -2.19
CA PRO A 23 -15.98 4.95 -0.75
C PRO A 23 -15.57 3.60 -0.16
N ASP A 24 -15.92 2.50 -0.84
CA ASP A 24 -15.56 1.12 -0.48
C ASP A 24 -14.25 0.65 -1.15
N LEU A 25 -13.48 1.56 -1.78
CA LEU A 25 -12.20 1.22 -2.37
C LEU A 25 -11.19 0.84 -1.28
N ASP A 26 -10.66 -0.37 -1.36
CA ASP A 26 -9.66 -0.91 -0.43
C ASP A 26 -8.27 -0.40 -0.83
N ILE A 27 -7.82 0.66 -0.16
CA ILE A 27 -6.53 1.32 -0.40
C ILE A 27 -5.79 1.53 0.92
N VAL A 28 -4.51 1.16 0.94
CA VAL A 28 -3.60 1.31 2.08
C VAL A 28 -2.46 2.23 1.66
N ARG A 29 -2.10 3.21 2.49
CA ARG A 29 -0.93 4.05 2.23
C ARG A 29 0.31 3.37 2.81
N VAL A 30 1.41 3.37 2.05
CA VAL A 30 2.68 2.78 2.52
C VAL A 30 3.19 3.45 3.80
N GLN A 31 2.85 4.73 4.00
CA GLN A 31 3.16 5.48 5.21
C GLN A 31 2.44 4.94 6.46
N ASP A 32 1.20 4.47 6.31
CA ASP A 32 0.39 3.97 7.43
C ASP A 32 0.88 2.59 7.90
N VAL A 33 1.66 1.89 7.08
CA VAL A 33 2.26 0.58 7.37
C VAL A 33 3.76 0.66 7.65
N GLY A 34 4.30 1.87 7.86
CA GLY A 34 5.69 2.07 8.28
C GLY A 34 6.74 1.94 7.17
N LEU A 35 6.33 2.06 5.90
CA LEU A 35 7.22 1.99 4.73
C LEU A 35 7.56 3.38 4.15
N SER A 36 7.34 4.47 4.90
CA SER A 36 7.75 5.80 4.44
C SER A 36 9.27 5.89 4.30
N GLY A 37 9.75 6.45 3.19
CA GLY A 37 11.15 6.50 2.82
C GLY A 37 11.80 5.15 2.49
N ALA A 38 11.03 4.06 2.44
CA ALA A 38 11.50 2.78 1.92
C ALA A 38 11.76 2.92 0.40
N ASP A 39 12.74 2.17 -0.11
CA ASP A 39 12.99 2.18 -1.55
C ASP A 39 11.84 1.50 -2.33
N ASP A 40 11.74 1.82 -3.63
CA ASP A 40 10.70 1.30 -4.52
C ASP A 40 10.62 -0.24 -4.48
N ARG A 41 11.77 -0.90 -4.32
CA ARG A 41 11.84 -2.36 -4.25
C ARG A 41 11.15 -2.88 -3.01
N ALA A 42 11.42 -2.31 -1.84
CA ALA A 42 10.78 -2.69 -0.59
C ALA A 42 9.27 -2.46 -0.64
N GLY A 43 8.82 -1.34 -1.22
CA GLY A 43 7.41 -1.07 -1.45
C GLY A 43 6.71 -2.11 -2.35
N LEU A 44 7.35 -2.47 -3.48
CA LEU A 44 6.83 -3.46 -4.42
C LEU A 44 6.82 -4.88 -3.85
N GLU A 45 7.88 -5.30 -3.15
CA GLU A 45 7.95 -6.60 -2.48
C GLU A 45 6.87 -6.73 -1.40
N TRP A 46 6.61 -5.65 -0.65
CA TRP A 46 5.50 -5.58 0.30
C TRP A 46 4.14 -5.71 -0.37
N ALA A 47 3.88 -4.93 -1.42
CA ALA A 47 2.61 -4.96 -2.14
C ALA A 47 2.34 -6.36 -2.74
N ALA A 48 3.37 -6.98 -3.33
CA ALA A 48 3.31 -8.32 -3.89
C ALA A 48 3.19 -9.43 -2.82
N GLY A 49 3.34 -9.11 -1.52
CA GLY A 49 3.34 -10.09 -0.44
C GLY A 49 4.58 -10.97 -0.40
N VAL A 50 5.68 -10.54 -1.02
CA VAL A 50 6.92 -11.30 -1.20
C VAL A 50 7.91 -11.07 -0.05
N VAL A 51 7.52 -10.35 1.00
CA VAL A 51 8.40 -10.01 2.13
C VAL A 51 8.70 -11.26 2.98
N SER A 52 9.95 -11.75 2.87
CA SER A 52 10.45 -12.92 3.62
C SER A 52 11.42 -12.56 4.76
N TRP A 53 11.69 -11.28 5.06
CA TRP A 53 12.78 -10.94 5.97
C TRP A 53 12.29 -10.12 7.15
N LEU A 54 12.26 -10.79 8.32
CA LEU A 54 11.98 -10.24 9.65
C LEU A 54 10.58 -9.63 9.78
N GLN A 55 9.69 -10.40 10.42
CA GLN A 55 8.43 -9.99 11.07
C GLN A 55 8.04 -8.53 10.78
N PRO A 56 7.22 -8.24 9.75
CA PRO A 56 6.61 -6.92 9.63
C PRO A 56 5.91 -6.60 10.95
N PRO A 57 5.85 -5.34 11.39
CA PRO A 57 5.08 -4.94 12.57
C PRO A 57 3.56 -5.22 12.43
N PHE A 58 3.13 -5.78 11.30
CA PHE A 58 1.74 -6.03 10.92
C PHE A 58 1.57 -7.44 10.34
N SER A 59 0.36 -7.99 10.47
CA SER A 59 0.03 -9.37 10.11
C SER A 59 0.26 -9.67 8.62
N GLN A 60 0.75 -10.88 8.33
CA GLN A 60 1.01 -11.39 6.97
C GLN A 60 -0.24 -11.49 6.07
N ALA A 61 -1.43 -11.19 6.61
CA ALA A 61 -2.72 -11.23 5.92
C ALA A 61 -2.93 -10.13 4.85
N ASP A 62 -1.97 -9.20 4.71
CA ASP A 62 -2.08 -8.05 3.83
C ASP A 62 -1.37 -8.23 2.47
N ALA A 63 -0.81 -9.41 2.17
CA ALA A 63 -0.25 -9.70 0.85
C ALA A 63 -1.29 -9.58 -0.30
N GLY A 64 -1.02 -8.77 -1.33
CA GLY A 64 -1.84 -8.71 -2.56
C GLY A 64 -2.28 -7.32 -3.03
N TYR A 65 -1.48 -6.28 -2.80
CA TYR A 65 -1.76 -4.93 -3.27
C TYR A 65 -1.23 -4.69 -4.70
N ILE A 66 -1.97 -3.89 -5.48
CA ILE A 66 -1.44 -3.22 -6.67
C ILE A 66 -0.92 -1.84 -6.26
N VAL A 67 0.33 -1.54 -6.59
CA VAL A 67 0.93 -0.21 -6.37
C VAL A 67 0.42 0.77 -7.43
N ALA A 68 -0.03 1.94 -6.99
CA ALA A 68 -0.56 3.02 -7.82
C ALA A 68 0.23 4.32 -7.62
#